data_AF-A0A060CC96-F1
#
_entry.id   AF-A0A060CC96-F1
#
_cell.length_a   1.000
_cell.length_b   1.000
_cell.length_c   1.000
_cell.angle_alpha   90.00
_cell.angle_beta   90.00
_cell.angle_gamma   90.00
#
_symmetry.space_group_name_H-M   'P 1'
#
loop_
_entity.id
_entity.type
_entity.pdbx_description
1 polymer ?
#
loop_
_entity_poly.entity_id
_entity_poly.type
_entity_poly.pdbx_seq_one_letter_code
_entity_poly.pdbx_strand_id
1 'polypeptide(L)'
;FHSNVGTTGIRSERRSRTGDNVFGEDNVRVWLDTFDDRRRAYVLGFNPLGIQQDGIYTEGRGADFSVDIVMESKGVIEDWGWSVEVKIPFKSLRYLSGDKTNWGFNAARNIDRFNDEMDQWMPDDRDVSGFLIKSGRITGLSEIKYEKTLELVPNITVSETGRRMRTVPISTANANGYDR
;
A
#
# COMPACT_ATOMS: atom_id res chain seq x y z
N PHE A 1 4.05 -35.67 -3.47
CA PHE A 1 3.16 -36.82 -3.18
C PHE A 1 1.77 -36.27 -2.92
N HIS A 2 0.77 -36.79 -3.63
CA HIS A 2 -0.61 -36.28 -3.59
C HIS A 2 -1.28 -36.60 -2.25
N SER A 3 -1.87 -35.58 -1.63
CA SER A 3 -2.99 -35.75 -0.71
C SER A 3 -3.96 -34.59 -0.92
N ASN A 4 -5.13 -34.91 -1.47
CA ASN A 4 -6.30 -34.04 -1.48
C ASN A 4 -6.76 -33.83 -0.04
N VAL A 5 -6.68 -32.60 0.44
CA VAL A 5 -7.50 -32.12 1.55
C VAL A 5 -8.28 -30.94 1.01
N GLY A 6 -9.59 -31.12 0.88
CA GLY A 6 -10.49 -30.01 0.64
C GLY A 6 -10.35 -29.02 1.79
N THR A 7 -9.96 -27.80 1.48
CA THR A 7 -10.14 -26.70 2.40
C THR A 7 -10.62 -25.55 1.54
N THR A 8 -11.91 -25.26 1.67
CA THR A 8 -12.49 -23.95 1.34
C THR A 8 -11.55 -22.91 1.94
N GLY A 9 -10.70 -22.35 1.09
CA GLY A 9 -9.71 -21.37 1.49
C GLY A 9 -10.47 -20.13 1.93
N ILE A 10 -10.69 -19.98 3.23
CA ILE A 10 -11.08 -18.69 3.80
C ILE A 10 -9.84 -17.80 3.62
N ARG A 11 -9.82 -17.09 2.48
CA ARG A 11 -8.88 -16.02 2.19
C ARG A 11 -9.25 -14.87 3.11
N SER A 12 -8.51 -14.71 4.20
CA SER A 12 -8.73 -13.62 5.14
C SER A 12 -7.91 -12.41 4.70
N GLU A 13 -8.56 -11.39 4.16
CA GLU A 13 -7.97 -10.06 3.96
C GLU A 13 -8.23 -9.24 5.23
N ARG A 14 -7.56 -9.57 6.34
CA ARG A 14 -7.72 -8.82 7.59
C ARG A 14 -6.62 -7.78 7.71
N ARG A 15 -6.95 -6.53 7.37
CA ARG A 15 -6.07 -5.37 7.54
C ARG A 15 -6.26 -4.74 8.92
N SER A 16 -5.18 -4.22 9.49
CA SER A 16 -5.28 -3.21 10.54
C SER A 16 -6.05 -2.02 9.98
N ARG A 17 -7.16 -1.63 10.59
CA ARG A 17 -7.73 -0.29 10.35
C ARG A 17 -6.91 0.70 11.15
N THR A 18 -6.78 1.93 10.64
CA THR A 18 -6.07 3.06 11.27
C THR A 18 -6.26 3.04 12.80
N GLY A 19 -5.21 2.65 13.53
CA GLY A 19 -5.23 2.47 15.00
C GLY A 19 -4.65 1.14 15.49
N ASP A 20 -4.70 0.08 14.70
CA ASP A 20 -4.15 -1.24 15.07
C ASP A 20 -2.66 -1.32 14.68
N ASN A 21 -1.76 -1.24 15.67
CA ASN A 21 -0.30 -1.19 15.46
C ASN A 21 0.30 -2.61 15.41
N VAL A 22 0.49 -3.17 14.21
CA VAL A 22 1.18 -4.48 14.02
C VAL A 22 2.59 -4.45 14.62
N PHE A 23 3.22 -3.28 14.65
CA PHE A 23 4.58 -3.11 15.13
C PHE A 23 4.73 -3.13 16.65
N GLY A 24 3.65 -3.13 17.42
CA GLY A 24 3.65 -3.25 18.88
C GLY A 24 3.39 -4.67 19.41
N GLU A 25 3.47 -5.68 18.54
CA GLU A 25 3.35 -7.10 18.88
C GLU A 25 4.50 -7.89 18.20
N ASP A 26 4.54 -9.22 18.35
CA ASP A 26 5.44 -10.07 17.55
C ASP A 26 5.12 -9.91 16.06
N ASN A 27 6.10 -9.52 15.25
CA ASN A 27 5.91 -9.27 13.82
C ASN A 27 7.19 -9.52 13.02
N VAL A 28 7.02 -9.77 11.73
CA VAL A 28 8.09 -9.64 10.75
C VAL A 28 7.92 -8.35 9.98
N ARG A 29 9.03 -7.67 9.71
CA ARG A 29 9.11 -6.46 8.89
C ARG A 29 10.03 -6.72 7.72
N VAL A 30 9.63 -6.24 6.56
CA VAL A 30 10.41 -6.29 5.32
C VAL A 30 10.61 -4.87 4.82
N TRP A 31 11.85 -4.54 4.49
CA TRP A 31 12.21 -3.32 3.78
C TRP A 31 12.54 -3.66 2.34
N LEU A 32 11.87 -2.98 1.41
CA LEU A 32 12.01 -3.22 -0.02
C LEU A 32 12.28 -1.91 -0.75
N ASP A 33 13.53 -1.68 -1.13
CA ASP A 33 13.96 -0.57 -1.98
C ASP A 33 13.94 -1.02 -3.44
N THR A 34 12.85 -0.71 -4.13
CA THR A 34 12.61 -1.11 -5.53
C THR A 34 13.35 -0.26 -6.56
N PHE A 35 14.14 0.72 -6.10
CA PHE A 35 14.96 1.61 -6.93
C PHE A 35 16.47 1.41 -6.67
N ASP A 36 16.87 0.70 -5.60
CA ASP A 36 18.26 0.51 -5.13
C ASP A 36 19.02 1.84 -4.98
N ASP A 37 18.31 2.91 -4.62
CA ASP A 37 18.88 4.24 -4.39
C ASP A 37 19.28 4.48 -2.93
N ARG A 38 18.87 3.57 -2.03
CA ARG A 38 19.12 3.58 -0.58
C ARG A 38 18.57 4.81 0.13
N ARG A 39 17.54 5.45 -0.43
CA ARG A 39 16.91 6.65 0.15
C ARG A 39 15.53 6.34 0.70
N ARG A 40 14.80 5.45 0.03
CA ARG A 40 13.45 5.05 0.42
C ARG A 40 13.24 3.56 0.21
N ALA A 41 12.43 2.98 1.07
CA ALA A 41 11.97 1.61 0.93
C ALA A 41 10.50 1.50 1.35
N TYR A 42 9.77 0.58 0.76
CA TYR A 42 8.55 0.08 1.38
C TYR A 42 8.92 -0.59 2.69
N VAL A 43 8.18 -0.33 3.76
CA VAL A 43 8.24 -1.09 5.01
C VAL A 43 6.93 -1.85 5.17
N LEU A 44 7.00 -3.18 5.17
CA LEU A 44 5.84 -4.07 5.15
C LEU A 44 5.91 -4.97 6.39
N GLY A 45 4.88 -4.89 7.23
CA GLY A 45 4.75 -5.60 8.49
C GLY A 45 3.67 -6.66 8.47
N PHE A 46 3.98 -7.82 9.07
CA PHE A 46 3.03 -8.92 9.21
C PHE A 46 3.15 -9.59 10.57
N ASN A 47 2.02 -9.84 11.25
CA ASN A 47 1.99 -10.60 12.50
C ASN A 47 1.58 -12.07 12.28
N PRO A 48 1.61 -12.93 13.32
CA PRO A 48 1.23 -14.35 13.23
C PRO A 48 -0.21 -14.60 12.77
N LEU A 49 -1.09 -13.59 12.88
CA LEU A 49 -2.49 -13.68 12.45
C LEU A 49 -2.66 -13.26 10.99
N GLY A 50 -1.56 -12.92 10.30
CA GLY A 50 -1.57 -12.41 8.94
C GLY A 50 -2.05 -10.96 8.84
N ILE A 51 -2.14 -10.21 9.94
CA ILE A 51 -2.49 -8.78 9.91
C ILE A 51 -1.35 -8.00 9.28
N GLN A 52 -1.73 -7.05 8.43
CA GLN A 52 -0.86 -6.27 7.56
C GLN A 52 -0.68 -4.84 8.09
N GLN A 53 0.53 -4.31 7.96
CA GLN A 53 0.82 -2.88 8.04
C GLN A 53 1.81 -2.50 6.93
N ASP A 54 1.63 -1.35 6.30
CA ASP A 54 2.52 -0.88 5.26
C ASP A 54 2.87 0.60 5.43
N GLY A 55 4.01 0.98 4.84
CA GLY A 55 4.56 2.32 4.95
C GLY A 55 5.69 2.56 3.97
N ILE A 56 6.16 3.81 3.96
CA ILE A 56 7.40 4.22 3.30
C ILE A 56 8.41 4.61 4.37
N TYR A 57 9.52 3.88 4.44
CA TYR A 57 10.69 4.29 5.21
C TYR A 57 11.53 5.26 4.38
N THR A 58 11.92 6.39 4.96
CA THR A 58 12.85 7.36 4.37
C THR A 58 14.05 7.54 5.28
N GLU A 59 15.26 7.42 4.73
CA GLU A 59 16.50 7.67 5.45
C GLU A 59 16.49 9.04 6.17
N GLY A 60 16.90 9.04 7.43
CA GLY A 60 16.93 10.22 8.29
C GLY A 60 15.57 10.81 8.69
N ARG A 61 14.44 10.26 8.19
CA ARG A 61 13.08 10.72 8.53
C ARG A 61 12.23 9.65 9.21
N GLY A 62 12.53 8.37 9.01
CA GLY A 62 11.77 7.26 9.56
C GLY A 62 10.62 6.80 8.65
N ALA A 63 9.67 6.06 9.23
CA ALA A 63 8.55 5.46 8.51
C ALA A 63 7.31 6.36 8.48
N ASP A 64 6.64 6.40 7.33
CA ASP A 64 5.35 7.03 7.08
C ASP A 64 4.34 5.95 6.67
N PHE A 65 3.34 5.70 7.52
CA PHE A 65 2.32 4.65 7.34
C PHE A 65 1.02 5.18 6.72
N SER A 66 1.09 6.26 5.94
CA SER A 66 -0.06 6.84 5.24
C SER A 66 -0.36 6.22 3.87
N VAL A 67 0.52 5.34 3.38
CA VAL A 67 0.28 4.56 2.16
C VAL A 67 -0.70 3.41 2.43
N ASP A 68 -1.25 2.85 1.35
CA ASP A 68 -2.10 1.66 1.40
C ASP A 68 -1.69 0.72 0.27
N ILE A 69 -0.82 -0.25 0.59
CA ILE A 69 -0.29 -1.19 -0.39
C ILE A 69 -1.21 -2.39 -0.52
N VAL A 70 -1.60 -2.70 -1.76
CA VAL A 70 -2.38 -3.91 -2.02
C VAL A 70 -1.48 -5.14 -1.89
N MET A 71 -1.72 -5.95 -0.85
CA MET A 71 -1.02 -7.21 -0.60
C MET A 71 -1.94 -8.26 0.05
N GLU A 72 -1.55 -9.52 -0.05
CA GLU A 72 -2.23 -10.66 0.60
C GLU A 72 -1.28 -11.31 1.60
N SER A 73 -1.80 -11.76 2.74
CA SER A 73 -1.02 -12.46 3.75
C SER A 73 -1.84 -13.54 4.44
N LYS A 74 -1.16 -14.59 4.89
CA LYS A 74 -1.75 -15.65 5.71
C LYS A 74 -0.75 -16.07 6.78
N GLY A 75 -1.12 -15.83 8.03
CA GLY A 75 -0.38 -16.33 9.18
C GLY A 75 -0.85 -17.72 9.59
N VAL A 76 0.08 -18.54 10.07
CA VAL A 76 -0.18 -19.86 10.65
C VAL A 76 0.60 -19.97 11.95
N ILE A 77 -0.10 -20.27 13.05
CA ILE A 77 0.48 -20.54 14.36
C ILE A 77 0.63 -22.06 14.49
N GLU A 78 1.82 -22.49 14.87
CA GLU A 78 2.24 -23.89 15.04
C GLU A 78 2.81 -24.08 16.46
N ASP A 79 2.95 -25.33 16.90
CA ASP A 79 3.46 -25.63 18.26
C ASP A 79 4.89 -25.10 18.50
N TRP A 80 5.68 -24.93 17.44
CA TRP A 80 7.07 -24.47 17.49
C TRP A 80 7.21 -22.96 17.21
N GLY A 81 6.13 -22.25 16.87
CA GLY A 81 6.19 -20.83 16.51
C GLY A 81 5.10 -20.42 15.53
N TRP A 82 5.45 -19.61 14.55
CA TRP A 82 4.50 -19.17 13.53
C TRP A 82 5.21 -18.92 12.20
N SER A 83 4.44 -18.96 11.12
CA SER A 83 4.88 -18.57 9.79
C SER A 83 3.87 -17.61 9.17
N VAL A 84 4.32 -16.79 8.22
CA VAL A 84 3.45 -15.96 7.41
C VAL A 84 3.85 -16.06 5.95
N GLU A 85 2.87 -16.34 5.10
CA GLU A 85 3.02 -16.28 3.65
C GLU A 85 2.46 -14.95 3.15
N VAL A 86 3.20 -14.30 2.24
CA VAL A 86 2.85 -12.98 1.73
C VAL A 86 2.95 -12.96 0.21
N LYS A 87 1.96 -12.34 -0.43
CA LYS A 87 1.96 -12.07 -1.88
C LYS A 87 1.77 -10.58 -2.11
N ILE A 88 2.74 -9.98 -2.79
CA ILE A 88 2.72 -8.56 -3.17
C ILE A 88 2.65 -8.49 -4.69
N PRO A 89 1.52 -8.10 -5.29
CA PRO A 89 1.45 -7.85 -6.72
C PRO A 89 2.40 -6.73 -7.14
N PHE A 90 3.16 -6.93 -8.23
CA PHE A 90 4.07 -5.90 -8.76
C PHE A 90 3.37 -4.57 -9.08
N LYS A 91 2.10 -4.61 -9.51
CA LYS A 91 1.29 -3.42 -9.77
C LYS A 91 1.01 -2.57 -8.52
N SER A 92 1.16 -3.15 -7.32
CA SER A 92 1.03 -2.44 -6.05
C SER A 92 2.28 -1.62 -5.72
N LEU A 93 3.39 -1.86 -6.42
CA LEU A 93 4.68 -1.24 -6.17
C LEU A 93 5.08 -0.34 -7.34
N ARG A 94 5.75 0.77 -7.01
CA ARG A 94 6.56 1.51 -7.98
C ARG A 94 7.94 0.88 -8.00
N TYR A 95 8.51 0.65 -9.17
CA TYR A 95 9.82 0.03 -9.32
C TYR A 95 10.48 0.48 -10.63
N LEU A 96 11.81 0.40 -10.67
CA LEU A 96 12.56 0.53 -11.93
C LEU A 96 12.41 -0.78 -12.72
N SER A 97 12.20 -0.65 -14.03
CA SER A 97 12.20 -1.78 -14.97
C SER A 97 13.33 -1.60 -15.97
N GLY A 98 13.92 -2.71 -16.42
CA GLY A 98 15.03 -2.73 -17.37
C GLY A 98 16.12 -3.72 -17.01
N ASP A 99 17.10 -3.84 -17.89
CA ASP A 99 18.22 -4.76 -17.69
C ASP A 99 19.05 -4.33 -16.48
N LYS A 100 19.23 -5.26 -15.53
CA LYS A 100 20.02 -5.13 -14.29
C LYS A 100 19.41 -4.29 -13.15
N THR A 101 18.09 -4.22 -13.03
CA THR A 101 17.49 -3.67 -11.81
C THR A 101 17.69 -4.63 -10.63
N ASN A 102 18.41 -4.16 -9.61
CA ASN A 102 18.44 -4.80 -8.30
C ASN A 102 17.44 -4.10 -7.38
N TRP A 103 16.92 -4.82 -6.39
CA TRP A 103 16.18 -4.22 -5.30
C TRP A 103 16.97 -4.35 -4.00
N GLY A 104 17.00 -3.31 -3.19
CA GLY A 104 17.46 -3.41 -1.81
C GLY A 104 16.46 -4.20 -0.98
N PHE A 105 16.94 -5.10 -0.13
CA PHE A 105 16.11 -5.94 0.72
C PHE A 105 16.71 -6.13 2.10
N ASN A 106 15.88 -5.97 3.13
CA ASN A 106 16.19 -6.44 4.47
C ASN A 106 14.92 -6.98 5.10
N ALA A 107 15.06 -7.91 6.04
CA ALA A 107 13.97 -8.44 6.83
C ALA A 107 14.40 -8.51 8.29
N ALA A 108 13.46 -8.24 9.19
CA ALA A 108 13.68 -8.39 10.62
C ALA A 108 12.44 -8.96 11.30
N ARG A 109 12.64 -9.68 12.40
CA ARG A 109 11.57 -10.02 13.33
C ARG A 109 11.68 -9.10 14.53
N ASN A 110 10.57 -8.47 14.90
CA ASN A 110 10.41 -7.80 16.18
C ASN A 110 9.81 -8.79 17.18
N ILE A 111 10.50 -9.04 18.29
CA ILE A 111 10.04 -9.94 19.34
C ILE A 111 9.61 -9.10 20.54
N ASP A 112 8.34 -8.69 20.56
CA ASP A 112 7.75 -7.83 21.60
C ASP A 112 8.02 -8.37 23.03
N ARG A 113 7.82 -9.69 23.23
CA ARG A 113 8.07 -10.36 24.52
C ARG A 113 9.53 -10.31 25.03
N PHE A 114 10.48 -9.89 24.20
CA PHE A 114 11.87 -9.68 24.58
C PHE A 114 12.25 -8.18 24.51
N ASN A 115 11.33 -7.29 24.89
CA ASN A 115 11.56 -5.85 24.95
C ASN A 115 11.92 -5.26 23.57
N ASP A 116 11.11 -5.61 22.55
CA ASP A 116 11.27 -5.20 21.15
C ASP A 116 12.64 -5.54 20.55
N GLU A 117 13.16 -6.73 20.88
CA GLU A 117 14.36 -7.26 20.23
C GLU A 117 14.12 -7.41 18.72
N MET A 118 15.05 -6.88 17.92
CA MET A 118 15.02 -6.96 16.46
C MET A 118 16.12 -7.89 15.93
N ASP A 119 15.71 -9.09 15.54
CA ASP A 119 16.55 -10.04 14.82
C ASP A 119 16.46 -9.76 13.32
N GLN A 120 17.58 -9.41 12.67
CA GLN A 120 17.59 -8.98 11.27
C GLN A 120 18.50 -9.84 10.40
N TRP A 121 18.14 -9.93 9.11
CA TRP A 121 18.89 -10.70 8.12
C TRP A 121 20.25 -10.08 7.84
N MET A 122 20.30 -8.77 7.63
CA MET A 122 21.55 -8.06 7.38
C MET A 122 22.16 -7.53 8.68
N PRO A 123 23.49 -7.64 8.88
CA PRO A 123 24.15 -7.10 10.06
C PRO A 123 23.97 -5.59 10.19
N ASP A 124 23.74 -5.13 11.42
CA ASP A 124 23.69 -3.70 11.74
C ASP A 124 25.07 -3.20 12.18
N ASP A 125 25.87 -2.78 11.22
CA ASP A 125 27.16 -2.13 11.48
C ASP A 125 26.94 -0.71 12.01
N ARG A 126 27.40 -0.46 13.24
CA ARG A 126 27.24 0.83 13.94
C ARG A 126 28.19 1.90 13.41
N ASP A 127 29.23 1.52 12.67
CA ASP A 127 30.16 2.45 12.04
C ASP A 127 29.64 2.97 10.70
N VAL A 128 28.60 2.33 10.15
CA VAL A 128 27.92 2.73 8.92
C VAL A 128 26.62 3.46 9.24
N SER A 129 26.58 4.75 8.89
CA SER A 129 25.39 5.58 9.04
C SER A 129 24.34 5.28 7.97
N GLY A 130 23.07 5.19 8.38
CA GLY A 130 21.93 4.88 7.52
C GLY A 130 21.52 3.42 7.60
N PHE A 131 20.24 3.13 7.45
CA PHE A 131 19.69 1.77 7.57
C PHE A 131 19.69 1.03 6.22
N LEU A 132 19.17 1.67 5.17
CA LEU A 132 19.00 1.12 3.82
C LEU A 132 20.33 0.86 3.11
N ILE A 133 21.41 1.56 3.47
CA ILE A 133 22.74 1.32 2.92
C ILE A 133 23.29 -0.06 3.31
N LYS A 134 22.82 -0.62 4.43
CA LYS A 134 23.20 -1.94 4.95
C LYS A 134 22.31 -3.07 4.42
N SER A 135 21.27 -2.76 3.65
CA SER A 135 20.39 -3.76 3.05
C SER A 135 21.13 -4.66 2.05
N GLY A 136 20.70 -5.92 2.00
CA GLY A 136 21.13 -6.85 0.96
C GLY A 136 20.48 -6.50 -0.38
N ARG A 137 20.76 -7.29 -1.41
CA ARG A 137 20.23 -7.07 -2.76
C ARG A 137 19.52 -8.30 -3.30
N ILE A 138 18.32 -8.10 -3.82
CA ILE A 138 17.65 -9.05 -4.69
C ILE A 138 18.11 -8.75 -6.11
N THR A 139 18.74 -9.74 -6.73
CA THR A 139 19.23 -9.69 -8.11
C THR A 139 18.41 -10.63 -9.01
N GLY A 140 18.57 -10.55 -10.34
CA GLY A 140 17.89 -11.46 -11.26
C GLY A 140 16.45 -11.09 -11.59
N LEU A 141 16.07 -9.84 -11.33
CA LEU A 141 14.73 -9.28 -11.59
C LEU A 141 14.55 -8.79 -13.04
N SER A 142 15.40 -9.23 -13.98
CA SER A 142 15.43 -8.75 -15.37
C SER A 142 14.22 -9.14 -16.21
N GLU A 143 13.46 -10.17 -15.82
CA GLU A 143 12.32 -10.66 -16.60
C GLU A 143 10.98 -10.05 -16.20
N ILE A 144 10.97 -9.12 -15.23
CA ILE A 144 9.73 -8.47 -14.79
C ILE A 144 9.24 -7.51 -15.89
N LYS A 145 8.18 -7.94 -16.58
CA LYS A 145 7.51 -7.13 -17.59
C LYS A 145 6.55 -6.15 -16.93
N TYR A 146 6.74 -4.88 -17.20
CA TYR A 146 5.78 -3.85 -16.84
C TYR A 146 4.51 -4.00 -17.70
N GLU A 147 3.41 -4.45 -17.09
CA GLU A 147 2.11 -4.49 -17.77
C GLU A 147 1.36 -3.16 -17.54
N LYS A 148 1.13 -2.40 -18.63
CA LYS A 148 0.23 -1.23 -18.59
C LYS A 148 -1.20 -1.71 -18.45
N THR A 149 -1.84 -1.41 -17.32
CA THR A 149 -3.29 -1.58 -17.16
C THR A 149 -3.98 -0.30 -17.65
N LEU A 150 -4.89 -0.41 -18.62
CA LEU A 150 -5.78 0.67 -19.04
C LEU A 150 -7.05 0.62 -18.19
N GLU A 151 -7.35 1.68 -17.46
CA GLU A 151 -8.59 1.80 -16.67
C GLU A 151 -9.47 2.91 -17.25
N LEU A 152 -10.71 2.57 -17.62
CA LEU A 152 -11.70 3.49 -18.19
C LEU A 152 -12.81 3.69 -17.15
N VAL A 153 -12.93 4.92 -16.64
CA VAL A 153 -13.99 5.30 -15.70
C VAL A 153 -14.98 6.24 -16.41
N PRO A 154 -16.07 5.72 -17.00
CA PRO A 154 -17.08 6.57 -17.62
C PRO A 154 -17.85 7.35 -16.55
N ASN A 155 -18.14 8.62 -16.80
CA ASN A 155 -19.07 9.41 -15.99
C ASN A 155 -20.06 10.16 -16.89
N ILE A 156 -21.30 10.28 -16.41
CA ILE A 156 -22.35 11.10 -17.02
C ILE A 156 -22.77 12.15 -16.00
N THR A 157 -22.70 13.43 -16.38
CA THR A 157 -23.14 14.55 -15.53
C THR A 157 -24.22 15.32 -16.26
N VAL A 158 -25.38 15.50 -15.62
CA VAL A 158 -26.50 16.30 -16.14
C VAL A 158 -26.59 17.58 -15.31
N SER A 159 -26.53 18.74 -15.96
CA SER A 159 -26.71 20.05 -15.32
C SER A 159 -27.94 20.76 -15.86
N GLU A 160 -28.80 21.23 -14.98
CA GLU A 160 -29.93 22.11 -15.32
C GLU A 160 -29.60 23.54 -14.88
N THR A 161 -29.61 24.50 -15.82
CA THR A 161 -29.40 25.92 -15.50
C THR A 161 -30.76 26.63 -15.47
N GLY A 162 -31.31 26.80 -14.27
CA GLY A 162 -32.54 27.59 -14.08
C GLY A 162 -32.27 29.09 -14.23
N ARG A 163 -32.76 29.71 -15.32
CA ARG A 163 -32.70 31.17 -15.48
C ARG A 163 -33.83 31.81 -14.67
N ARG A 164 -33.50 32.54 -13.59
CA ARG A 164 -34.49 33.34 -12.86
C ARG A 164 -35.09 34.38 -13.81
N MET A 165 -36.39 34.26 -14.09
CA MET A 165 -37.13 35.32 -14.77
C MET A 165 -37.52 36.39 -13.74
N ARG A 166 -37.18 37.64 -14.05
CA ARG A 166 -37.58 38.80 -13.25
C ARG A 166 -39.05 39.11 -13.57
N THR A 167 -39.94 39.00 -12.59
CA THR A 167 -41.34 39.40 -12.74
C THR A 167 -41.39 40.91 -12.99
N VAL A 168 -42.01 41.31 -14.11
CA VAL A 168 -42.37 42.71 -14.38
C VAL A 168 -43.74 42.96 -13.73
N PRO A 169 -43.91 43.98 -12.87
CA PRO A 169 -45.23 44.31 -12.35
C PRO A 169 -46.11 44.87 -13.48
N ILE A 170 -47.36 44.40 -13.56
CA ILE A 170 -48.35 44.91 -14.50
C ILE A 170 -48.75 46.32 -14.07
N SER A 171 -48.34 47.34 -14.82
CA SER A 171 -48.98 48.65 -14.79
C SER A 171 -50.06 48.69 -15.87
N THR A 172 -51.33 48.71 -15.46
CA THR A 172 -52.47 49.00 -16.34
C THR A 172 -52.42 50.45 -16.79
N ALA A 173 -52.24 50.69 -18.09
CA ALA A 173 -52.52 51.98 -18.71
C ALA A 173 -53.40 51.75 -19.95
N ASN A 174 -54.69 52.03 -19.77
CA ASN A 174 -55.70 52.07 -20.82
C ASN A 174 -55.38 53.19 -21.80
N ALA A 175 -55.41 52.89 -23.11
CA ALA A 175 -55.61 53.89 -24.15
C ALA A 175 -56.47 53.28 -25.26
N ASN A 176 -57.79 53.45 -25.12
CA ASN A 176 -58.75 53.25 -26.19
C ASN A 176 -58.54 54.33 -27.26
N GLY A 177 -58.47 53.95 -28.53
CA GLY A 177 -58.49 54.88 -29.65
C GLY A 177 -58.68 54.14 -30.96
N TYR A 178 -59.90 54.19 -31.49
CA TYR A 178 -60.38 53.55 -32.70
C TYR A 178 -59.79 54.14 -33.99
N ASP A 179 -59.77 53.25 -34.98
CA ASP A 179 -59.38 53.29 -36.40
C ASP A 179 -59.93 54.44 -37.26
N ARG A 180 -59.04 55.00 -38.12
CA ARG A 180 -59.16 55.37 -39.56
C ARG A 180 -58.46 56.67 -39.95
#